data_AF-A0A951EM18-F1
#
_entry.id   AF-A0A951EM18-F1
#
_cell.length_a   1.000
_cell.length_b   1.000
_cell.length_c   1.000
_cell.angle_alpha   90.00
_cell.angle_beta   90.00
_cell.angle_gamma   90.00
#
_symmetry.space_group_name_H-M   'P 1'
#
loop_
_entity.id
_entity.type
_entity.pdbx_description
1 polymer ?
#
loop_
_entity_poly.entity_id
_entity_poly.type
_entity_poly.pdbx_seq_one_letter_code
_entity_poly.pdbx_strand_id
1 'polypeptide(L)'
;MITCGRIAAASTGLAAAAMLLSACANQSTPPAASASPAPAPIAAAPPPPPPGPGPRPGMGSGQGSGYDGVYAGNVERAGAIGSARTRCEGNMYHPQLRVRGGQASIHWFGDDLSGPVSPDGRLSLSGANSKINGSFSGATFNGQIETQYCRYTLTATKG
;
A
#
# COMPACT_ATOMS: atom_id res chain seq x y z
N MET A 1 0.18 5.62 29.25
CA MET A 1 -1.05 5.82 28.46
C MET A 1 -1.65 4.45 28.16
N ILE A 2 -2.76 4.10 28.80
CA ILE A 2 -3.47 2.84 28.56
C ILE A 2 -4.65 3.19 27.66
N THR A 3 -4.61 2.69 26.42
CA THR A 3 -5.71 2.80 25.48
C THR A 3 -6.80 1.82 25.88
N CYS A 4 -7.96 2.33 26.32
CA CYS A 4 -9.17 1.55 26.54
C CYS A 4 -9.61 0.87 25.23
N GLY A 5 -9.55 -0.46 25.21
CA GLY A 5 -10.17 -1.28 24.17
C GLY A 5 -11.69 -1.28 24.29
N ARG A 6 -12.38 -1.09 23.16
CA ARG A 6 -13.85 -1.16 23.07
C ARG A 6 -14.31 -2.61 23.18
N ILE A 7 -15.25 -2.87 24.08
CA ILE A 7 -15.96 -4.14 24.26
C ILE A 7 -17.07 -4.20 23.21
N ALA A 8 -17.05 -5.22 22.36
CA ALA A 8 -18.17 -5.56 21.49
C ALA A 8 -19.20 -6.36 22.30
N ALA A 9 -20.41 -5.82 22.43
CA ALA A 9 -21.54 -6.50 23.07
C ALA A 9 -22.22 -7.43 22.05
N ALA A 10 -22.11 -8.74 22.28
CA ALA A 10 -22.97 -9.73 21.64
C ALA A 10 -24.20 -9.95 22.52
N SER A 11 -25.37 -9.67 21.98
CA SER A 11 -26.67 -9.84 22.61
C SER A 11 -27.21 -11.23 22.32
N THR A 12 -27.30 -12.10 23.32
CA THR A 12 -28.27 -13.21 23.39
C THR A 12 -28.21 -13.88 24.76
N GLY A 13 -29.37 -14.02 25.42
CA GLY A 13 -29.56 -14.98 26.51
C GLY A 13 -30.13 -14.37 27.80
N LEU A 14 -31.45 -14.45 27.97
CA LEU A 14 -32.10 -14.37 29.29
C LEU A 14 -31.70 -15.57 30.15
N ALA A 15 -31.10 -15.34 31.32
CA ALA A 15 -31.25 -16.20 32.50
C ALA A 15 -30.74 -15.52 33.78
N ALA A 16 -31.67 -15.31 34.71
CA ALA A 16 -31.56 -15.37 36.17
C ALA A 16 -30.24 -15.01 36.89
N ALA A 17 -30.36 -13.92 37.67
CA ALA A 17 -30.17 -13.88 39.13
C ALA A 17 -28.79 -14.15 39.78
N ALA A 18 -28.51 -13.24 40.72
CA ALA A 18 -27.92 -13.46 42.04
C ALA A 18 -26.41 -13.21 42.24
N MET A 19 -26.19 -12.18 43.07
CA MET A 19 -25.23 -12.09 44.17
C MET A 19 -23.78 -11.69 43.88
N LEU A 20 -23.49 -10.45 44.33
CA LEU A 20 -22.42 -10.06 45.26
C LEU A 20 -20.99 -10.52 44.92
N LEU A 21 -20.08 -9.56 44.79
CA LEU A 21 -19.08 -9.30 45.84
C LEU A 21 -18.34 -7.99 45.52
N SER A 22 -18.36 -7.08 46.49
CA SER A 22 -17.50 -5.91 46.57
C SER A 22 -16.07 -6.37 46.87
N ALA A 23 -15.10 -5.94 46.06
CA ALA A 23 -13.68 -6.08 46.36
C ALA A 23 -12.92 -4.87 45.79
N CYS A 24 -12.89 -3.78 46.57
CA CYS A 24 -11.89 -2.74 46.40
C CYS A 24 -10.55 -3.30 46.88
N ALA A 25 -9.72 -3.80 45.96
CA ALA A 25 -8.34 -4.12 46.27
C ALA A 25 -7.47 -2.86 46.16
N ASN A 26 -6.89 -2.47 47.29
CA ASN A 26 -5.84 -1.46 47.42
C ASN A 26 -4.72 -1.70 46.38
N GLN A 27 -4.53 -0.76 45.47
CA GLN A 27 -3.31 -0.71 44.66
C GLN A 27 -2.18 -0.13 45.51
N SER A 28 -1.27 -1.02 45.96
CA SER A 28 0.04 -0.61 46.46
C SER A 28 0.78 0.14 45.35
N THR A 29 1.22 1.35 45.65
CA THR A 29 2.07 2.15 44.76
C THR A 29 3.39 1.42 44.51
N PRO A 30 3.80 1.20 43.25
CA PRO A 30 5.10 0.63 42.95
C PRO A 30 6.22 1.61 43.37
N PRO A 31 7.37 1.11 43.82
CA PRO A 31 8.52 1.96 44.12
C PRO A 31 8.97 2.73 42.88
N ALA A 32 9.32 3.99 43.07
CA ALA A 32 9.82 4.86 42.02
C ALA A 32 11.08 4.25 41.38
N ALA A 33 10.95 3.80 40.14
CA ALA A 33 12.08 3.39 39.33
C ALA A 33 12.97 4.61 39.09
N SER A 34 14.24 4.51 39.48
CA SER A 34 15.26 5.51 39.17
C SER A 34 15.30 5.75 37.66
N ALA A 35 15.16 7.02 37.27
CA ALA A 35 15.24 7.44 35.89
C ALA A 35 16.62 7.07 35.31
N SER A 36 16.61 6.36 34.19
CA SER A 36 17.81 6.07 33.41
C SER A 36 18.44 7.39 32.94
N PRO A 37 19.78 7.51 32.89
CA PRO A 37 20.47 8.72 32.43
C PRO A 37 19.99 9.10 31.03
N ALA A 38 19.74 10.39 30.82
CA ALA A 38 19.35 10.92 29.52
C ALA A 38 20.40 10.55 28.45
N PRO A 39 20.01 10.03 27.28
CA PRO A 39 20.94 9.79 26.19
C PRO A 39 21.59 11.11 25.78
N ALA A 40 22.91 11.08 25.61
CA ALA A 40 23.66 12.23 25.10
C ALA A 40 23.07 12.69 23.75
N PRO A 41 23.04 14.01 23.47
CA PRO A 41 22.58 14.51 22.19
C PRO A 41 23.45 13.92 21.07
N ILE A 42 22.86 13.06 20.25
CA ILE A 42 23.48 12.58 19.02
C ILE A 42 23.52 13.79 18.09
N ALA A 43 24.72 14.24 17.76
CA ALA A 43 24.93 15.28 16.75
C ALA A 43 24.13 14.89 15.49
N ALA A 44 23.25 15.78 15.05
CA ALA A 44 22.46 15.55 13.84
C ALA A 44 23.42 15.25 12.68
N ALA A 45 23.24 14.09 12.05
CA ALA A 45 23.92 13.79 10.81
C ALA A 45 23.61 14.91 9.80
N PRO A 46 24.60 15.35 8.99
CA PRO A 46 24.33 16.33 7.96
C PRO A 46 23.19 15.84 7.06
N PRO A 47 22.31 16.74 6.58
CA PRO A 47 21.25 16.36 5.68
C PRO A 47 21.84 15.61 4.46
N PRO A 48 21.15 14.59 3.94
CA PRO A 48 21.62 13.90 2.74
C PRO A 48 21.83 14.92 1.62
N PRO A 49 22.87 14.76 0.79
CA PRO A 49 23.08 15.64 -0.34
C PRO A 49 21.81 15.67 -1.21
N PRO A 50 21.45 16.83 -1.79
CA PRO A 50 20.31 16.92 -2.69
C PRO A 50 20.45 15.86 -3.80
N PRO A 51 19.35 15.21 -4.22
CA PRO A 51 19.37 14.32 -5.38
C PRO A 51 20.06 15.03 -6.54
N GLY A 52 21.12 14.43 -7.08
CA GLY A 52 21.81 15.00 -8.22
C GLY A 52 20.82 15.24 -9.37
N PRO A 53 21.08 16.21 -10.27
CA PRO A 53 20.28 16.38 -11.48
C PRO A 53 20.20 15.03 -12.19
N GLY A 54 18.99 14.46 -12.24
CA GLY A 54 18.76 13.22 -12.96
C GLY A 54 19.25 13.37 -14.40
N PRO A 55 19.67 12.26 -15.05
CA PRO A 55 20.11 12.30 -16.43
C PRO A 55 19.06 13.02 -17.29
N ARG A 56 19.48 14.08 -17.98
CA ARG A 56 18.65 14.80 -18.95
C ARG A 56 18.11 13.78 -19.95
N PRO A 57 16.79 13.65 -20.14
CA PRO A 57 16.24 12.81 -21.19
C PRO A 57 16.75 13.31 -22.53
N GLY A 58 17.64 12.55 -23.15
CA GLY A 58 17.98 12.71 -24.54
C GLY A 58 16.71 12.52 -25.36
N MET A 59 16.43 13.49 -26.23
CA MET A 59 15.40 13.42 -27.27
C MET A 59 15.63 12.17 -28.12
N GLY A 60 14.99 11.07 -27.75
CA GLY A 60 14.94 9.83 -28.52
C GLY A 60 13.52 9.63 -29.02
N SER A 61 13.24 10.14 -30.21
CA SER A 61 11.97 10.07 -30.94
C SER A 61 11.55 8.66 -31.41
N GLY A 62 11.90 7.62 -30.64
CA GLY A 62 11.47 6.23 -30.83
C GLY A 62 11.07 5.50 -29.55
N GLN A 63 10.91 6.21 -28.43
CA GLN A 63 10.86 5.63 -27.06
C GLN A 63 9.55 4.95 -26.64
N GLY A 64 8.49 4.98 -27.46
CA GLY A 64 7.22 4.31 -27.15
C GLY A 64 7.20 2.80 -27.47
N SER A 65 8.07 2.34 -28.37
CA SER A 65 7.98 0.98 -28.94
C SER A 65 8.67 -0.10 -28.11
N GLY A 66 9.60 0.28 -27.21
CA GLY A 66 10.39 -0.69 -26.44
C GLY A 66 9.56 -1.56 -25.49
N TYR A 67 8.42 -1.03 -25.03
CA TYR A 67 7.55 -1.68 -24.06
C TYR A 67 6.26 -2.23 -24.68
N ASP A 68 6.05 -2.08 -26.00
CA ASP A 68 4.82 -2.54 -26.66
C ASP A 68 4.59 -4.04 -26.47
N GLY A 69 3.39 -4.44 -26.07
CA GLY A 69 3.04 -5.83 -25.80
C GLY A 69 1.84 -6.00 -24.86
N VAL A 70 1.54 -7.26 -24.55
CA VAL A 70 0.53 -7.63 -23.55
C VAL A 70 1.26 -8.26 -22.37
N TYR A 71 1.08 -7.70 -21.20
CA TYR A 71 1.66 -8.17 -19.95
C TYR A 71 0.55 -8.79 -19.11
N ALA A 72 0.68 -10.08 -18.83
CA ALA A 72 -0.25 -10.81 -17.97
C ALA A 72 0.45 -11.18 -16.66
N GLY A 73 -0.26 -11.14 -15.55
CA GLY A 73 0.37 -11.20 -14.25
C GLY A 73 -0.56 -11.55 -13.11
N ASN A 74 0.08 -11.67 -11.94
CA ASN A 74 -0.61 -11.91 -10.69
C ASN A 74 -0.75 -10.60 -9.92
N VAL A 75 -1.86 -10.49 -9.20
CA VAL A 75 -2.08 -9.41 -8.25
C VAL A 75 -2.15 -9.98 -6.85
N GLU A 76 -1.31 -9.43 -5.98
CA GLU A 76 -1.23 -9.81 -4.58
C GLU A 76 -1.66 -8.64 -3.70
N ARG A 77 -2.41 -8.93 -2.64
CA ARG A 77 -2.82 -7.90 -1.69
C ARG A 77 -1.63 -7.45 -0.86
N ALA A 78 -1.22 -6.20 -1.04
CA ALA A 78 -0.14 -5.56 -0.29
C ALA A 78 -0.63 -4.98 1.05
N GLY A 79 -1.89 -4.52 1.11
CA GLY A 79 -2.45 -4.00 2.34
C GLY A 79 -3.83 -3.34 2.18
N ALA A 80 -4.37 -2.89 3.31
CA ALA A 80 -5.56 -2.05 3.35
C ALA A 80 -5.19 -0.61 3.70
N ILE A 81 -5.93 0.33 3.14
CA ILE A 81 -5.83 1.76 3.44
C ILE A 81 -6.81 2.04 4.57
N GLY A 82 -6.30 2.52 5.70
CA GLY A 82 -7.09 2.74 6.91
C GLY A 82 -7.65 1.46 7.53
N SER A 83 -8.86 1.53 8.10
CA SER A 83 -9.49 0.42 8.83
C SER A 83 -10.22 -0.59 7.95
N ALA A 84 -10.22 -0.41 6.62
CA ALA A 84 -11.06 -1.15 5.67
C ALA A 84 -10.53 -2.54 5.29
N ARG A 85 -9.90 -3.27 6.21
CA ARG A 85 -9.26 -4.58 5.93
C ARG A 85 -10.22 -5.63 5.35
N THR A 86 -11.50 -5.57 5.72
CA THR A 86 -12.55 -6.50 5.26
C THR A 86 -13.07 -6.19 3.86
N ARG A 87 -12.73 -5.03 3.27
CA ARG A 87 -13.16 -4.64 1.91
C ARG A 87 -12.16 -5.00 0.82
N CYS A 88 -10.97 -5.45 1.20
CA CYS A 88 -9.99 -5.92 0.23
C CYS A 88 -10.27 -7.38 -0.07
N GLU A 89 -11.20 -7.62 -1.00
CA GLU A 89 -11.47 -8.98 -1.49
C GLU A 89 -10.20 -9.57 -2.12
N GLY A 90 -9.92 -10.83 -1.74
CA GLY A 90 -8.69 -11.54 -2.02
C GLY A 90 -8.77 -12.49 -3.20
N ASN A 91 -9.48 -12.13 -4.27
CA ASN A 91 -9.45 -12.94 -5.48
C ASN A 91 -8.41 -12.40 -6.46
N MET A 92 -7.43 -13.26 -6.72
CA MET A 92 -6.38 -13.10 -7.73
C MET A 92 -7.04 -12.85 -9.09
N TYR A 93 -7.13 -11.58 -9.45
CA TYR A 93 -7.41 -11.20 -10.82
C TYR A 93 -6.14 -11.39 -11.63
N HIS A 94 -6.27 -11.85 -12.87
CA HIS A 94 -5.19 -11.87 -13.85
C HIS A 94 -5.38 -10.69 -14.81
N PRO A 95 -5.09 -9.44 -14.40
CA PRO A 95 -5.29 -8.32 -15.28
C PRO A 95 -4.27 -8.37 -16.43
N GLN A 96 -4.70 -7.89 -17.60
CA GLN A 96 -3.83 -7.73 -18.76
C GLN A 96 -3.50 -6.26 -18.95
N LEU A 97 -2.24 -5.90 -18.73
CA LEU A 97 -1.71 -4.59 -19.07
C LEU A 97 -1.30 -4.60 -20.55
N ARG A 98 -1.90 -3.76 -21.36
CA ARG A 98 -1.60 -3.63 -22.79
C ARG A 98 -0.81 -2.36 -23.01
N VAL A 99 0.29 -2.44 -23.76
CA VAL A 99 1.10 -1.29 -24.15
C VAL A 99 1.17 -1.22 -25.67
N ARG A 100 0.85 -0.06 -26.24
CA ARG A 100 0.92 0.17 -27.68
C ARG A 100 1.27 1.63 -27.98
N GLY A 101 2.36 1.85 -28.69
CA GLY A 101 2.79 3.19 -29.12
C GLY A 101 3.05 4.12 -27.94
N GLY A 102 3.61 3.60 -26.84
CA GLY A 102 3.87 4.38 -25.63
C GLY A 102 2.63 4.73 -24.80
N GLN A 103 1.47 4.18 -25.10
CA GLN A 103 0.28 4.25 -24.26
C GLN A 103 0.01 2.90 -23.62
N ALA A 104 -0.35 2.87 -22.33
CA ALA A 104 -0.77 1.64 -21.68
C ALA A 104 -2.21 1.71 -21.18
N SER A 105 -2.86 0.55 -21.14
CA SER A 105 -4.22 0.40 -20.62
C SER A 105 -4.42 -0.95 -19.93
N ILE A 106 -5.32 -0.96 -18.94
CA ILE A 106 -5.68 -2.15 -18.16
C ILE A 106 -7.09 -1.97 -17.60
N HIS A 107 -7.86 -3.05 -17.61
CA HIS A 107 -9.17 -3.11 -16.96
C HIS A 107 -9.03 -3.71 -15.56
N TRP A 108 -9.53 -3.00 -14.55
CA TRP A 108 -9.40 -3.36 -13.14
C TRP A 108 -10.70 -3.13 -12.38
N PHE A 109 -11.38 -4.20 -11.95
CA PHE A 109 -12.64 -4.14 -11.18
C PHE A 109 -13.65 -3.11 -11.69
N GLY A 110 -13.97 -3.15 -13.00
CA GLY A 110 -14.93 -2.23 -13.61
C GLY A 110 -14.40 -0.83 -13.87
N ASP A 111 -13.11 -0.58 -13.63
CA ASP A 111 -12.41 0.67 -13.93
C ASP A 111 -11.45 0.45 -15.11
N ASP A 112 -11.46 1.37 -16.07
CA ASP A 112 -10.52 1.36 -17.20
C ASP A 112 -9.42 2.38 -16.92
N LEU A 113 -8.22 1.88 -16.64
CA LEU A 113 -7.07 2.73 -16.39
C LEU A 113 -6.26 2.86 -17.66
N SER A 114 -5.82 4.08 -17.96
CA SER A 114 -4.91 4.34 -19.07
C SER A 114 -3.93 5.46 -18.74
N GLY A 115 -2.82 5.51 -19.46
CA GLY A 115 -1.78 6.51 -19.23
C GLY A 115 -0.48 6.22 -19.97
N PRO A 116 0.33 7.28 -20.20
CA PRO A 116 1.54 7.17 -21.00
C PRO A 116 2.60 6.34 -20.30
N VAL A 117 3.36 5.59 -21.09
CA VAL A 117 4.60 4.95 -20.67
C VAL A 117 5.74 5.95 -20.89
N SER A 118 6.43 6.28 -19.80
CA SER A 118 7.59 7.15 -19.87
C SER A 118 8.76 6.44 -20.56
N PRO A 119 9.67 7.17 -21.22
CA PRO A 119 10.85 6.60 -21.86
C PRO A 119 11.73 5.73 -20.95
N ASP A 120 11.79 6.08 -19.66
CA ASP A 120 12.51 5.36 -18.62
C ASP A 120 11.77 4.10 -18.12
N GLY A 121 10.64 3.75 -18.75
CA GLY A 121 9.82 2.61 -18.41
C GLY A 121 8.89 2.86 -17.23
N ARG A 122 8.81 4.07 -16.68
CA ARG A 122 7.84 4.39 -15.63
C ARG A 122 6.44 4.49 -16.19
N LEU A 123 5.48 3.98 -15.44
CA LEU A 123 4.07 3.99 -15.79
C LEU A 123 3.24 4.55 -14.66
N SER A 124 2.32 5.44 -15.01
CA SER A 124 1.26 5.91 -14.11
C SER A 124 -0.06 5.87 -14.86
N LEU A 125 -0.97 5.01 -14.43
CA LEU A 125 -2.32 4.90 -14.97
C LEU A 125 -3.30 5.43 -13.94
N SER A 126 -4.34 6.09 -14.41
CA SER A 126 -5.44 6.55 -13.57
C SER A 126 -6.77 6.18 -14.21
N GLY A 127 -7.69 5.72 -13.38
CA GLY A 127 -9.10 5.51 -13.69
C GLY A 127 -9.98 6.36 -12.78
N ALA A 128 -11.26 6.03 -12.71
CA ALA A 128 -12.22 6.74 -11.88
C ALA A 128 -11.98 6.52 -10.38
N ASN A 129 -11.59 5.30 -9.98
CA ASN A 129 -11.50 4.88 -8.58
C ASN A 129 -10.15 4.24 -8.22
N SER A 130 -9.33 3.97 -9.23
CA SER A 130 -8.09 3.24 -9.11
C SER A 130 -6.95 3.98 -9.80
N LYS A 131 -5.74 3.78 -9.29
CA LYS A 131 -4.51 4.22 -9.94
C LYS A 131 -3.48 3.12 -9.89
N ILE A 132 -2.64 3.07 -10.91
CA ILE A 132 -1.51 2.14 -11.00
C ILE A 132 -0.25 2.94 -11.16
N ASN A 133 0.76 2.64 -10.35
CA ASN A 133 2.09 3.20 -10.50
C ASN A 133 3.12 2.08 -10.50
N GLY A 134 4.05 2.11 -11.45
CA GLY A 134 5.05 1.06 -11.56
C GLY A 134 6.12 1.37 -12.59
N SER A 135 6.90 0.35 -12.92
CA SER A 135 7.90 0.44 -13.97
C SER A 135 8.10 -0.89 -14.68
N PHE A 136 8.49 -0.79 -15.94
CA PHE A 136 9.00 -1.90 -16.72
C PHE A 136 10.47 -2.14 -16.41
N SER A 137 10.85 -3.41 -16.31
CA SER A 137 12.23 -3.90 -16.26
C SER A 137 12.33 -5.05 -17.26
N GLY A 138 12.82 -4.75 -18.46
CA GLY A 138 12.80 -5.67 -19.59
C GLY A 138 11.38 -6.11 -19.94
N ALA A 139 11.13 -7.42 -19.88
CA ALA A 139 9.83 -8.03 -20.17
C ALA A 139 8.86 -8.06 -18.97
N THR A 140 9.23 -7.48 -17.83
CA THR A 140 8.41 -7.54 -16.60
C THR A 140 7.95 -6.16 -16.20
N PHE A 141 6.67 -6.02 -15.87
CA PHE A 141 6.10 -4.86 -15.21
C PHE A 141 5.92 -5.15 -13.73
N ASN A 142 6.42 -4.25 -12.89
CA ASN A 142 6.17 -4.26 -11.45
C ASN A 142 5.46 -2.97 -11.06
N GLY A 143 4.31 -3.07 -10.40
CA GLY A 143 3.52 -1.92 -10.02
C GLY A 143 2.70 -2.12 -8.75
N GLN A 144 2.12 -1.01 -8.30
CA GLN A 144 1.18 -0.94 -7.21
C GLN A 144 -0.15 -0.42 -7.75
N ILE A 145 -1.22 -1.16 -7.49
CA ILE A 145 -2.58 -0.71 -7.70
C ILE A 145 -3.08 -0.13 -6.38
N GLU A 146 -3.45 1.14 -6.37
CA GLU A 146 -4.11 1.78 -5.24
C GLU A 146 -5.56 2.07 -5.61
N THR A 147 -6.49 1.58 -4.80
CA THR A 147 -7.90 1.98 -4.83
C THR A 147 -8.19 2.89 -3.65
N GLN A 148 -9.46 3.26 -3.45
CA GLN A 148 -9.88 4.01 -2.27
C GLN A 148 -9.57 3.29 -0.94
N TYR A 149 -9.56 1.95 -0.93
CA TYR A 149 -9.50 1.16 0.30
C TYR A 149 -8.34 0.19 0.37
N CYS A 150 -7.70 -0.14 -0.75
CA CYS A 150 -6.79 -1.27 -0.83
C CYS A 150 -5.56 -0.93 -1.66
N ARG A 151 -4.46 -1.59 -1.30
CA ARG A 151 -3.21 -1.60 -2.06
C ARG A 151 -2.91 -3.01 -2.51
N TYR A 152 -2.56 -3.15 -3.77
CA TYR A 152 -2.17 -4.41 -4.37
C TYR A 152 -0.84 -4.27 -5.11
N THR A 153 -0.03 -5.32 -5.09
CA THR A 153 1.16 -5.45 -5.94
C THR A 153 0.76 -6.16 -7.21
N LEU A 154 1.08 -5.57 -8.36
CA LEU A 154 0.91 -6.17 -9.68
C LEU A 154 2.29 -6.55 -10.22
N THR A 155 2.49 -7.82 -10.49
CA THR A 155 3.68 -8.33 -11.21
C THR A 155 3.19 -8.99 -12.49
N ALA A 156 3.56 -8.44 -13.64
CA ALA A 156 3.12 -8.95 -14.95
C ALA A 156 4.29 -9.16 -15.89
N THR A 157 4.22 -10.19 -16.71
CA THR A 157 5.27 -10.54 -17.68
C THR A 157 4.69 -10.47 -19.08
N LYS A 158 5.51 -9.99 -20.02
CA LYS A 158 5.16 -9.90 -21.44
C LYS A 158 4.94 -11.30 -22.00
N GLY A 159 3.78 -11.53 -22.60
CA GLY A 159 3.43 -12.75 -23.33
C GLY A 159 3.76 -12.69 -24.81
#